data_AF-A0A7X8F1E0-F1
#
_entry.id   AF-A0A7X8F1E0-F1
#
_cell.length_a   1.000
_cell.length_b   1.000
_cell.length_c   1.000
_cell.angle_alpha   90.00
_cell.angle_beta   90.00
_cell.angle_gamma   90.00
#
_symmetry.space_group_name_H-M   'P 1'
#
loop_
_entity.id
_entity.type
_entity.pdbx_description
1 polymer ?
#
loop_
_entity_poly.entity_id
_entity_poly.type
_entity_poly.pdbx_seq_one_letter_code
_entity_poly.pdbx_strand_id
1 'polypeptide(L)'
;MLGKTLLDKFRVCACIFCFVFVFANICASGVSDKNKAKPVRTQPVPYQDPSKKVRDIETIKKQLNTKPVVALWLAYLLNETWQEDLDVQSVYEEAQKAAMTAFNQSITEKNWISAMRIYNALTACSVEKRLETTWNLQKIENELVSAVSLDGAKSQKVTKMSQFIRGTVTVWVDLGFKIEGGAGYANKVLGSGFFIDSRGYLITNYHVIENMVNPEYEGYSRLYVTLADDSTQRIPARVIGYDKMLDLALVKTEITPPYVFTLGSSGDLDVGDKIYAIGSPIGLDKTLTSGIISATERPMLATTNVLQIDAAINSGNSGGPIIATDGTVQGIVFAGMLDFEGLNFAIPVEFLKKILPRLYAGDKISHCWIGAYGKTKKDDYYQNAGIEVLYLMPGSPALRAGLKAGEIITAIDGISVSTLEEYQNELLHKFPDSLIKIDCVDRSGKKIKHIVYTQSRPEKPSNEVYQRDVIENYFLPLFGMQLRTAGESIGKKNYYVDNVVQNSIADENGFSAGDKIQISKFKVYESENYAMAEIYAKKRKSGYIDIFIRIATMLDSSSYF
;
A
#
# COMPACT_ATOMS: atom_id res chain seq x y z
N MET A 1 -20.36 6.93 -32.53
CA MET A 1 -19.16 7.62 -32.01
C MET A 1 -19.46 8.20 -30.62
N LEU A 2 -19.75 7.33 -29.65
CA LEU A 2 -20.26 7.70 -28.31
C LEU A 2 -19.71 6.78 -27.20
N GLY A 3 -18.58 6.08 -27.46
CA GLY A 3 -18.11 4.98 -26.61
C GLY A 3 -16.63 5.02 -26.22
N LYS A 4 -15.93 6.17 -26.33
CA LYS A 4 -14.48 6.25 -26.04
C LYS A 4 -14.08 7.08 -24.83
N THR A 5 -14.93 7.94 -24.29
CA THR A 5 -14.53 8.88 -23.22
C THR A 5 -14.98 8.51 -21.81
N LEU A 6 -15.86 7.51 -21.63
CA LEU A 6 -16.22 6.98 -20.31
C LEU A 6 -15.43 5.72 -19.91
N LEU A 7 -14.73 5.08 -20.85
CA LEU A 7 -13.92 3.88 -20.57
C LEU A 7 -12.56 4.17 -19.92
N ASP A 8 -12.02 5.39 -20.05
CA ASP A 8 -10.65 5.69 -19.59
C ASP A 8 -10.54 5.92 -18.07
N LYS A 9 -11.65 6.12 -17.35
CA LYS A 9 -11.63 6.29 -15.88
C LYS A 9 -11.94 5.01 -15.09
N PHE A 10 -12.55 4.00 -15.70
CA PHE A 10 -12.89 2.72 -15.03
C PHE A 10 -11.89 1.59 -15.30
N ARG A 11 -10.82 1.85 -16.07
CA ARG A 11 -9.76 0.87 -16.35
C ARG A 11 -8.90 0.45 -15.15
N VAL A 12 -9.05 1.11 -13.99
CA VAL A 12 -8.20 0.83 -12.82
C VAL A 12 -8.62 -0.44 -12.07
N CYS A 13 -9.88 -0.90 -12.17
CA CYS A 13 -10.32 -2.13 -11.49
C CYS A 13 -10.41 -3.38 -12.38
N ALA A 14 -10.48 -3.24 -13.70
CA ALA A 14 -10.66 -4.38 -14.62
C ALA A 14 -9.35 -5.00 -15.15
N CYS A 15 -8.19 -4.45 -14.81
CA CYS A 15 -6.91 -4.89 -15.39
C CYS A 15 -6.27 -6.13 -14.74
N ILE A 16 -6.92 -6.79 -13.78
CA ILE A 16 -6.28 -7.91 -13.04
C ILE A 16 -6.56 -9.30 -13.66
N PHE A 17 -7.45 -9.47 -14.65
CA PHE A 17 -7.76 -10.84 -15.14
C PHE A 17 -7.85 -11.10 -16.66
N CYS A 18 -7.59 -10.13 -17.55
CA CYS A 18 -7.63 -10.39 -18.99
C CYS A 18 -6.33 -9.97 -19.71
N PHE A 19 -5.36 -10.89 -19.76
CA PHE A 19 -4.20 -10.79 -20.66
C PHE A 19 -4.60 -11.14 -22.12
N VAL A 20 -5.40 -10.27 -22.76
CA VAL A 20 -5.42 -10.10 -24.23
C VAL A 20 -5.81 -8.65 -24.53
N PHE A 21 -4.85 -7.72 -24.57
CA PHE A 21 -5.08 -6.40 -25.16
C PHE A 21 -4.50 -6.32 -26.57
N VAL A 22 -5.40 -6.19 -27.55
CA VAL A 22 -5.09 -5.73 -28.90
C VAL A 22 -4.73 -4.25 -28.82
N PHE A 23 -3.43 -3.92 -28.85
CA PHE A 23 -2.99 -2.53 -28.91
C PHE A 23 -2.96 -2.02 -30.36
N ALA A 24 -3.73 -0.96 -30.61
CA ALA A 24 -3.56 -0.11 -31.78
C ALA A 24 -2.20 0.60 -31.71
N ASN A 25 -1.46 0.60 -32.82
CA ASN A 25 -0.18 1.27 -32.97
C ASN A 25 -0.32 2.79 -32.74
N ILE A 26 0.13 3.28 -31.59
CA ILE A 26 0.40 4.70 -31.38
C ILE A 26 1.93 4.88 -31.27
N CYS A 27 2.52 5.37 -32.35
CA CYS A 27 3.91 5.84 -32.36
C CYS A 27 4.01 7.12 -31.53
N ALA A 28 4.48 6.99 -30.28
CA ALA A 28 4.95 8.14 -29.50
C ALA A 28 6.48 8.19 -29.56
N SER A 29 7.00 9.30 -30.07
CA SER A 29 8.42 9.65 -30.21
C SER A 29 9.12 9.66 -28.86
N GLY A 30 10.37 9.18 -28.86
CA GLY A 30 11.20 9.02 -27.67
C GLY A 30 11.72 10.36 -27.16
N VAL A 31 11.45 10.66 -25.90
CA VAL A 31 12.17 11.67 -25.13
C VAL A 31 13.24 10.93 -24.33
N SER A 32 14.50 11.31 -24.49
CA SER A 32 15.60 10.80 -23.65
C SER A 32 15.41 11.27 -22.22
N ASP A 33 15.40 10.34 -21.28
CA ASP A 33 15.08 10.61 -19.88
C ASP A 33 16.27 11.25 -19.16
N LYS A 34 16.36 12.59 -19.21
CA LYS A 34 17.49 13.37 -18.67
C LYS A 34 17.60 13.31 -17.13
N ASN A 35 16.62 12.72 -16.45
CA ASN A 35 16.56 12.64 -14.97
C ASN A 35 16.98 11.29 -14.39
N LYS A 36 17.46 10.34 -15.20
CA LYS A 36 17.88 9.03 -14.67
C LYS A 36 19.15 9.16 -13.82
N ALA A 37 19.10 8.71 -12.57
CA ALA A 37 20.26 8.71 -11.68
C ALA A 37 21.41 7.88 -12.28
N LYS A 38 22.66 8.28 -12.01
CA LYS A 38 23.82 7.52 -12.48
C LYS A 38 23.83 6.13 -11.84
N PRO A 39 24.05 5.06 -12.62
CA PRO A 39 24.22 3.69 -12.13
C PRO A 39 25.16 3.58 -10.92
N VAL A 40 24.73 2.96 -9.82
CA VAL A 40 25.66 2.52 -8.76
C VAL A 40 25.80 1.01 -8.85
N ARG A 41 26.89 0.54 -9.47
CA ARG A 41 27.13 -0.89 -9.76
C ARG A 41 27.31 -1.76 -8.52
N THR A 42 27.78 -1.18 -7.42
CA THR A 42 27.93 -1.82 -6.11
C THR A 42 27.80 -0.73 -5.05
N GLN A 43 26.82 -0.82 -4.16
CA GLN A 43 26.78 0.05 -2.99
C GLN A 43 27.59 -0.63 -1.88
N PRO A 44 28.67 -0.01 -1.36
CA PRO A 44 29.32 -0.54 -0.17
C PRO A 44 28.30 -0.57 0.98
N VAL A 45 28.41 -1.57 1.86
CA VAL A 45 27.61 -1.60 3.08
C VAL A 45 27.87 -0.29 3.83
N PRO A 46 26.82 0.52 4.11
CA PRO A 46 27.03 1.83 4.70
C PRO A 46 27.64 1.72 6.09
N TYR A 47 28.32 2.80 6.51
CA TYR A 47 29.00 2.95 7.80
C TYR A 47 30.25 2.09 8.03
N GLN A 48 30.69 1.28 7.05
CA GLN A 48 31.91 0.48 7.16
C GLN A 48 33.19 1.21 6.70
N ASP A 49 33.08 2.40 6.11
CA ASP A 49 34.21 3.13 5.52
C ASP A 49 34.82 4.11 6.54
N PRO A 50 36.04 3.85 7.08
CA PRO A 50 36.66 4.71 8.08
C PRO A 50 36.88 6.14 7.58
N SER A 51 37.07 6.33 6.27
CA SER A 51 37.29 7.67 5.69
C SER A 51 36.04 8.55 5.72
N LYS A 52 34.85 7.95 5.87
CA LYS A 52 33.56 8.65 5.90
C LYS A 52 33.00 8.84 7.29
N LYS A 53 33.52 8.13 8.30
CA LYS A 53 33.01 8.15 9.69
C LYS A 53 32.78 9.56 10.23
N VAL A 54 33.76 10.47 10.09
CA VAL A 54 33.64 11.86 10.58
C VAL A 54 32.46 12.59 9.92
N ARG A 55 32.32 12.43 8.59
CA ARG A 55 31.21 13.01 7.83
C ARG A 55 29.86 12.42 8.22
N ASP A 56 29.82 11.13 8.52
CA ASP A 56 28.60 10.45 8.97
C ASP A 56 28.17 10.98 10.35
N ILE A 57 29.10 11.16 11.30
CA ILE A 57 28.84 11.79 12.60
C ILE A 57 28.29 13.21 12.42
N GLU A 58 28.93 14.05 11.58
CA GLU A 58 28.43 15.40 11.30
C GLU A 58 27.02 15.40 10.68
N THR A 59 26.73 14.42 9.82
CA THR A 59 25.42 14.29 9.17
C THR A 59 24.35 13.92 10.18
N ILE A 60 24.66 13.04 11.14
CA ILE A 60 23.77 12.68 12.25
C ILE A 60 23.51 13.91 13.13
N LYS A 61 24.56 14.65 13.53
CA LYS A 61 24.45 15.84 14.38
C LYS A 61 23.52 16.91 13.78
N LYS A 62 23.57 17.12 12.46
CA LYS A 62 22.66 18.04 11.75
C LYS A 62 21.18 17.62 11.80
N GLN A 63 20.89 16.35 12.06
CA GLN A 63 19.53 15.79 12.03
C GLN A 63 18.92 15.60 13.43
N LEU A 64 19.70 15.70 14.51
CA LEU A 64 19.25 15.42 15.88
C LEU A 64 17.91 16.09 16.22
N ASN A 65 17.78 17.38 15.91
CA ASN A 65 16.60 18.17 16.29
C ASN A 65 15.52 18.19 15.19
N THR A 66 15.87 17.92 13.93
CA THR A 66 14.94 18.03 12.80
C THR A 66 14.34 16.70 12.38
N LYS A 67 15.09 15.61 12.52
CA LYS A 67 14.71 14.23 12.19
C LYS A 67 15.25 13.27 13.26
N PRO A 68 14.77 13.37 14.51
CA PRO A 68 15.33 12.63 15.64
C PRO A 68 15.31 11.10 15.45
N VAL A 69 14.25 10.54 14.85
CA VAL A 69 14.15 9.10 14.56
C VAL A 69 15.21 8.65 13.55
N VAL A 70 15.43 9.43 12.49
CA VAL A 70 16.47 9.13 11.50
C VAL A 70 17.84 9.26 12.14
N ALA A 71 18.10 10.34 12.89
CA ALA A 71 19.37 10.53 13.58
C ALA A 71 19.68 9.38 14.54
N LEU A 72 18.69 8.92 15.32
CA LEU A 72 18.81 7.76 16.21
C LEU A 72 19.18 6.50 15.44
N TRP A 73 18.50 6.22 14.34
CA TRP A 73 18.78 5.04 13.52
C TRP A 73 20.16 5.07 12.88
N LEU A 74 20.55 6.18 12.26
CA LEU A 74 21.87 6.31 11.65
C LEU A 74 22.98 6.19 12.70
N ALA A 75 22.79 6.78 13.89
CA ALA A 75 23.73 6.65 15.00
C ALA A 75 23.79 5.22 15.55
N TYR A 76 22.66 4.51 15.62
CA TYR A 76 22.62 3.09 15.96
C TYR A 76 23.44 2.25 14.97
N LEU A 77 23.22 2.41 13.66
CA LEU A 77 23.97 1.66 12.64
C LEU A 77 25.47 1.94 12.69
N LEU A 78 25.85 3.19 12.94
CA LEU A 78 27.25 3.59 13.11
C LEU A 78 27.85 2.95 14.37
N ASN A 79 27.12 2.96 15.49
CA ASN A 79 27.56 2.36 16.75
C ASN A 79 27.70 0.83 16.68
N GLU A 80 26.83 0.14 15.96
CA GLU A 80 26.97 -1.30 15.71
C GLU A 80 28.25 -1.64 14.95
N THR A 81 28.74 -0.73 14.11
CA THR A 81 29.96 -0.93 13.32
C THR A 81 31.22 -0.54 14.09
N TRP A 82 31.16 0.52 14.91
CA TRP A 82 32.30 1.13 15.60
C TRP A 82 32.10 1.17 17.13
N GLN A 83 31.82 0.02 17.73
CA GLN A 83 31.39 -0.09 19.14
C GLN A 83 32.37 0.50 20.16
N GLU A 84 33.67 0.54 19.87
CA GLU A 84 34.72 1.03 20.78
C GLU A 84 35.08 2.51 20.56
N ASP A 85 34.47 3.18 19.58
CA ASP A 85 34.81 4.56 19.23
C ASP A 85 34.02 5.57 20.09
N LEU A 86 34.75 6.38 20.85
CA LEU A 86 34.15 7.35 21.78
C LEU A 86 33.31 8.43 21.10
N ASP A 87 33.69 8.87 19.90
CA ASP A 87 32.92 9.88 19.16
C ASP A 87 31.60 9.29 18.64
N VAL A 88 31.63 8.02 18.24
CA VAL A 88 30.44 7.27 17.80
C VAL A 88 29.49 6.99 18.96
N GLN A 89 30.02 6.56 20.11
CA GLN A 89 29.22 6.38 21.33
C GLN A 89 28.57 7.70 21.77
N SER A 90 29.35 8.79 21.75
CA SER A 90 28.87 10.13 22.09
C SER A 90 27.72 10.59 21.19
N VAL A 91 27.85 10.48 19.86
CA VAL A 91 26.76 10.87 18.95
C VAL A 91 25.53 9.96 19.07
N TYR A 92 25.71 8.68 19.42
CA TYR A 92 24.58 7.78 19.68
C TYR A 92 23.81 8.18 20.94
N GLU A 93 24.50 8.54 22.02
CA GLU A 93 23.85 9.08 23.21
C GLU A 93 23.14 10.41 22.97
N GLU A 94 23.74 11.31 22.19
CA GLU A 94 23.09 12.57 21.76
C GLU A 94 21.79 12.29 20.98
N ALA A 95 21.81 11.31 20.08
CA ALA A 95 20.63 10.93 19.29
C ALA A 95 19.53 10.28 20.14
N GLN A 96 19.89 9.45 21.11
CA GLN A 96 18.93 8.91 22.10
C GLN A 96 18.26 10.03 22.90
N LYS A 97 19.03 11.01 23.38
CA LYS A 97 18.49 12.16 24.12
C LYS A 97 17.55 13.00 23.25
N ALA A 98 17.96 13.30 22.02
CA ALA A 98 17.14 14.06 21.08
C ALA A 98 15.80 13.36 20.77
N ALA A 99 15.82 12.05 20.52
CA ALA A 99 14.61 11.25 20.33
C ALA A 99 13.71 11.23 21.58
N MET A 100 14.29 11.10 22.78
CA MET A 100 13.53 11.16 24.03
C MET A 100 12.86 12.53 24.25
N THR A 101 13.57 13.62 23.97
CA THR A 101 13.01 14.98 24.05
C THR A 101 11.83 15.14 23.09
N ALA A 102 11.96 14.68 21.85
CA ALA A 102 10.89 14.73 20.86
C ALA A 102 9.68 13.86 21.26
N PHE A 103 9.91 12.69 21.88
CA PHE A 103 8.85 11.86 22.44
C PHE A 103 8.07 12.60 23.54
N ASN A 104 8.76 13.16 24.53
CA ASN A 104 8.13 13.88 25.64
C ASN A 104 7.36 15.13 25.17
N GLN A 105 7.90 15.84 24.17
CA GLN A 105 7.20 16.92 23.50
C GLN A 105 5.91 16.44 22.83
N SER A 106 5.97 15.32 22.08
CA SER A 106 4.79 14.74 21.42
C SER A 106 3.70 14.34 22.42
N ILE A 107 4.07 13.77 23.56
CA ILE A 107 3.14 13.46 24.65
C ILE A 107 2.50 14.73 25.22
N THR A 108 3.31 15.76 25.47
CA THR A 108 2.84 17.05 26.04
C THR A 108 1.87 17.75 25.09
N GLU A 109 2.15 17.72 23.80
CA GLU A 109 1.31 18.29 22.73
C GLU A 109 0.11 17.39 22.36
N LYS A 110 0.00 16.20 22.97
CA LYS A 110 -1.02 15.18 22.63
C LYS A 110 -0.96 14.74 21.16
N ASN A 111 0.21 14.82 20.54
CA ASN A 111 0.49 14.28 19.22
C ASN A 111 0.78 12.78 19.31
N TRP A 112 -0.27 11.99 19.53
CA TRP A 112 -0.17 10.57 19.84
C TRP A 112 0.47 9.74 18.72
N ILE A 113 0.24 10.09 17.45
CA ILE A 113 0.85 9.40 16.31
C ILE A 113 2.38 9.59 16.30
N SER A 114 2.84 10.83 16.53
CA SER A 114 4.29 11.10 16.62
C SER A 114 4.89 10.42 17.85
N ALA A 115 4.18 10.42 18.98
CA ALA A 115 4.59 9.71 20.18
C ALA A 115 4.75 8.19 19.93
N MET A 116 3.78 7.53 19.26
CA MET A 116 3.87 6.11 18.89
C MET A 116 5.07 5.83 17.98
N ARG A 117 5.26 6.65 16.93
CA ARG A 117 6.39 6.52 15.99
C ARG A 117 7.74 6.56 16.69
N ILE A 118 7.92 7.53 17.60
CA ILE A 118 9.18 7.71 18.33
C ILE A 118 9.34 6.64 19.40
N TYR A 119 8.27 6.24 20.09
CA TYR A 119 8.28 5.14 21.06
C TYR A 119 8.77 3.83 20.42
N ASN A 120 8.22 3.48 19.25
CA ASN A 120 8.65 2.32 18.48
C ASN A 120 10.13 2.42 18.11
N ALA A 121 10.60 3.59 17.69
CA ALA A 121 12.01 3.81 17.38
C ALA A 121 12.94 3.63 18.59
N LEU A 122 12.57 4.19 19.75
CA LEU A 122 13.33 4.04 20.99
C LEU A 122 13.39 2.57 21.44
N THR A 123 12.27 1.86 21.36
CA THR A 123 12.16 0.43 21.72
C THR A 123 12.90 -0.46 20.72
N ALA A 124 12.95 -0.05 19.44
CA ALA A 124 13.75 -0.73 18.43
C ALA A 124 15.24 -0.75 18.85
N CYS A 125 15.77 0.42 19.22
CA CYS A 125 17.16 0.59 19.64
C CYS A 125 17.47 0.16 21.10
N SER A 126 16.54 -0.55 21.76
CA SER A 126 16.69 -1.02 23.15
C SER A 126 16.88 0.11 24.19
N VAL A 127 16.30 1.28 23.93
CA VAL A 127 16.41 2.51 24.77
C VAL A 127 15.25 2.60 25.77
N GLU A 128 14.33 1.63 25.77
CA GLU A 128 13.10 1.64 26.56
C GLU A 128 13.31 1.72 28.07
N LYS A 129 14.45 1.26 28.60
CA LYS A 129 14.79 1.40 30.03
C LYS A 129 14.84 2.87 30.50
N ARG A 130 14.95 3.81 29.56
CA ARG A 130 14.93 5.26 29.80
C ARG A 130 13.57 5.90 29.56
N LEU A 131 12.62 5.19 28.97
CA LEU A 131 11.22 5.60 28.96
C LEU A 131 10.74 5.41 30.39
N GLU A 132 10.37 6.49 31.07
CA GLU A 132 9.80 6.39 32.41
C GLU A 132 8.69 5.34 32.41
N THR A 133 8.61 4.53 33.47
CA THR A 133 7.65 3.42 33.67
C THR A 133 6.16 3.76 33.51
N THR A 134 5.84 4.99 33.11
CA THR A 134 4.52 5.60 32.97
C THR A 134 3.90 5.45 31.58
N TRP A 135 4.67 5.19 30.50
CA TRP A 135 4.15 5.10 29.12
C TRP A 135 4.53 3.79 28.42
N ASN A 136 3.54 3.19 27.75
CA ASN A 136 3.70 2.05 26.85
C ASN A 136 2.81 2.22 25.62
N LEU A 137 3.01 1.41 24.58
CA LEU A 137 2.22 1.50 23.33
C LEU A 137 0.72 1.44 23.59
N GLN A 138 0.27 0.48 24.40
CA GLN A 138 -1.16 0.31 24.70
C GLN A 138 -1.76 1.59 25.29
N LYS A 139 -1.03 2.26 26.19
CA LYS A 139 -1.50 3.50 26.81
C LYS A 139 -1.57 4.64 25.79
N ILE A 140 -0.57 4.78 24.92
CA ILE A 140 -0.58 5.81 23.87
C ILE A 140 -1.73 5.54 22.86
N GLU A 141 -1.93 4.29 22.48
CA GLU A 141 -3.03 3.88 21.61
C GLU A 141 -4.39 4.15 22.25
N ASN A 142 -4.55 3.85 23.54
CA ASN A 142 -5.77 4.16 24.28
C ASN A 142 -6.04 5.68 24.32
N GLU A 143 -5.01 6.53 24.44
CA GLU A 143 -5.16 7.99 24.37
C GLU A 143 -5.53 8.48 22.97
N LEU A 144 -4.99 7.85 21.92
CA LEU A 144 -5.40 8.12 20.54
C LEU A 144 -6.87 7.74 20.33
N VAL A 145 -7.30 6.56 20.79
CA VAL A 145 -8.68 6.08 20.66
C VAL A 145 -9.64 6.88 21.54
N SER A 146 -9.24 7.27 22.76
CA SER A 146 -10.08 8.06 23.67
C SER A 146 -10.34 9.47 23.14
N ALA A 147 -9.33 10.09 22.52
CA ALA A 147 -9.49 11.35 21.80
C ALA A 147 -10.48 11.22 20.63
N VAL A 148 -10.61 10.02 20.08
CA VAL A 148 -11.49 9.71 18.98
C VAL A 148 -12.93 9.43 19.43
N SER A 149 -13.21 9.16 20.72
CA SER A 149 -14.56 8.96 21.28
C SER A 149 -15.49 8.17 20.34
N LEU A 150 -15.18 6.89 20.15
CA LEU A 150 -16.11 5.92 19.57
C LEU A 150 -17.18 5.64 20.62
N ASP A 151 -18.14 6.55 20.81
CA ASP A 151 -19.31 6.26 21.62
C ASP A 151 -19.99 5.04 20.98
N GLY A 152 -19.82 3.90 21.65
CA GLY A 152 -20.31 2.62 21.15
C GLY A 152 -21.78 2.76 20.80
N ALA A 153 -22.10 2.53 19.53
CA ALA A 153 -23.47 2.47 19.09
C ALA A 153 -24.20 1.48 20.00
N LYS A 154 -25.17 1.97 20.79
CA LYS A 154 -26.06 1.08 21.53
C LYS A 154 -26.69 0.17 20.49
N SER A 155 -26.50 -1.14 20.62
CA SER A 155 -27.10 -2.14 19.75
C SER A 155 -28.60 -1.85 19.66
N GLN A 156 -29.01 -1.24 18.55
CA GLN A 156 -30.42 -1.01 18.29
C GLN A 156 -30.98 -2.38 17.95
N LYS A 157 -32.03 -2.81 18.64
CA LYS A 157 -32.69 -4.09 18.37
C LYS A 157 -33.40 -4.00 17.01
N VAL A 158 -32.66 -4.31 15.95
CA VAL A 158 -33.16 -4.34 14.58
C VAL A 158 -33.90 -5.66 14.36
N THR A 159 -35.12 -5.60 13.83
CA THR A 159 -35.96 -6.80 13.62
C THR A 159 -35.99 -7.24 12.15
N LYS A 160 -35.64 -6.33 11.22
CA LYS A 160 -35.63 -6.60 9.77
C LYS A 160 -34.37 -6.05 9.12
N MET A 161 -33.76 -6.81 8.21
CA MET A 161 -32.55 -6.41 7.49
C MET A 161 -32.70 -5.10 6.72
N SER A 162 -33.92 -4.81 6.21
CA SER A 162 -34.21 -3.55 5.51
C SER A 162 -34.05 -2.30 6.38
N GLN A 163 -34.03 -2.42 7.70
CA GLN A 163 -33.85 -1.26 8.60
C GLN A 163 -32.40 -0.76 8.61
N PHE A 164 -31.42 -1.62 8.32
CA PHE A 164 -30.00 -1.20 8.23
C PHE A 164 -29.75 -0.23 7.08
N ILE A 165 -30.60 -0.23 6.05
CA ILE A 165 -30.56 0.72 4.93
C ILE A 165 -30.53 2.17 5.43
N ARG A 166 -31.23 2.47 6.53
CA ARG A 166 -31.32 3.83 7.09
C ARG A 166 -29.95 4.36 7.52
N GLY A 167 -29.02 3.49 7.94
CA GLY A 167 -27.67 3.87 8.33
C GLY A 167 -26.72 4.14 7.16
N THR A 168 -27.19 3.99 5.92
CA THR A 168 -26.41 4.21 4.71
C THR A 168 -26.76 5.54 4.06
N VAL A 169 -25.80 6.05 3.29
CA VAL A 169 -25.93 7.30 2.54
C VAL A 169 -25.48 7.10 1.11
N THR A 170 -26.05 7.88 0.20
CA THR A 170 -25.42 8.13 -1.10
C THR A 170 -24.39 9.22 -0.93
N VAL A 171 -23.13 8.92 -1.22
CA VAL A 171 -22.04 9.89 -1.26
C VAL A 171 -22.02 10.54 -2.64
N TRP A 172 -21.98 11.87 -2.66
CA TRP A 172 -22.12 12.63 -3.88
C TRP A 172 -21.05 13.70 -4.00
N VAL A 173 -20.16 13.55 -4.98
CA VAL A 173 -19.15 14.55 -5.33
C VAL A 173 -19.60 15.29 -6.58
N ASP A 174 -19.95 16.56 -6.39
CA ASP A 174 -20.30 17.49 -7.46
C ASP A 174 -19.02 18.06 -8.08
N LEU A 175 -18.78 17.76 -9.36
CA LEU A 175 -17.63 18.23 -10.13
C LEU A 175 -18.02 19.35 -11.13
N GLY A 176 -19.19 19.97 -10.94
CA GLY A 176 -19.70 21.03 -11.80
C GLY A 176 -20.27 20.49 -13.11
N PHE A 177 -19.83 21.04 -14.24
CA PHE A 177 -20.33 20.68 -15.57
C PHE A 177 -19.19 20.30 -16.51
N LYS A 178 -19.43 19.30 -17.36
CA LYS A 178 -18.55 18.94 -18.48
C LYS A 178 -19.26 19.26 -19.80
N ILE A 179 -18.50 19.68 -20.81
CA ILE A 179 -19.03 19.94 -22.15
C ILE A 179 -18.64 18.77 -23.06
N GLU A 180 -19.62 18.05 -23.58
CA GLU A 180 -19.42 16.97 -24.55
C GLU A 180 -20.30 17.24 -25.78
N GLY A 181 -19.70 17.29 -26.97
CA GLY A 181 -20.45 17.52 -28.22
C GLY A 181 -21.19 18.87 -28.28
N GLY A 182 -20.77 19.87 -27.51
CA GLY A 182 -21.43 21.18 -27.43
C GLY A 182 -22.58 21.27 -26.42
N ALA A 183 -22.93 20.17 -25.73
CA ALA A 183 -23.90 20.16 -24.65
C ALA A 183 -23.21 20.08 -23.27
N GLY A 184 -23.72 20.83 -22.30
CA GLY A 184 -23.26 20.79 -20.91
C GLY A 184 -23.99 19.70 -20.12
N TYR A 185 -23.23 18.81 -19.47
CA TYR A 185 -23.73 17.76 -18.61
C TYR A 185 -23.22 17.97 -17.18
N ALA A 186 -24.06 17.71 -16.19
CA ALA A 186 -23.60 17.66 -14.80
C ALA A 186 -22.52 16.57 -14.67
N ASN A 187 -21.37 16.96 -14.12
CA ASN A 187 -20.26 16.06 -13.86
C ASN A 187 -20.27 15.71 -12.38
N LYS A 188 -20.39 14.42 -12.06
CA LYS A 188 -20.49 13.95 -10.67
C LYS A 188 -19.88 12.57 -10.49
N VAL A 189 -19.40 12.31 -9.29
CA VAL A 189 -19.08 10.96 -8.80
C VAL A 189 -20.12 10.57 -7.76
N LEU A 190 -20.59 9.33 -7.84
CA LEU A 190 -21.56 8.74 -6.91
C LEU A 190 -20.93 7.51 -6.26
N GLY A 191 -21.16 7.36 -4.98
CA GLY A 191 -20.83 6.17 -4.20
C GLY A 191 -21.80 5.99 -3.05
N SER A 192 -21.52 5.02 -2.21
CA SER A 192 -22.23 4.76 -0.97
C SER A 192 -21.32 4.98 0.23
N GLY A 193 -21.94 5.14 1.39
CA GLY A 193 -21.25 5.17 2.67
C GLY A 193 -22.17 4.76 3.80
N PHE A 194 -21.62 4.60 4.99
CA PHE A 194 -22.39 4.21 6.17
C PHE A 194 -21.85 4.82 7.44
N PHE A 195 -22.75 5.18 8.35
CA PHE A 195 -22.40 5.80 9.61
C PHE A 195 -21.80 4.78 10.59
N ILE A 196 -20.67 5.17 11.19
CA ILE A 196 -19.98 4.40 12.23
C ILE A 196 -19.96 5.14 13.58
N ASP A 197 -20.52 6.36 13.60
CA ASP A 197 -20.45 7.26 14.75
C ASP A 197 -21.70 8.15 14.85
N SER A 198 -22.27 8.28 16.04
CA SER A 198 -23.44 9.12 16.30
C SER A 198 -23.21 10.62 16.07
N ARG A 199 -21.95 11.07 16.01
CA ARG A 199 -21.58 12.44 15.67
C ARG A 199 -21.66 12.73 14.17
N GLY A 200 -22.00 11.73 13.34
CA GLY A 200 -22.14 11.89 11.89
C GLY A 200 -20.88 11.55 11.09
N TYR A 201 -20.00 10.70 11.64
CA TYR A 201 -18.88 10.15 10.87
C TYR A 201 -19.32 8.91 10.10
N LEU A 202 -18.91 8.82 8.85
CA LEU A 202 -19.24 7.74 7.94
C LEU A 202 -18.01 7.29 7.14
N ILE A 203 -18.03 6.02 6.74
CA ILE A 203 -17.01 5.43 5.88
C ILE A 203 -17.50 5.39 4.44
N THR A 204 -16.58 5.62 3.50
CA THR A 204 -16.75 5.41 2.05
C THR A 204 -15.40 5.02 1.44
N ASN A 205 -15.33 4.82 0.12
CA ASN A 205 -14.07 4.57 -0.56
C ASN A 205 -13.30 5.85 -0.90
N TYR A 206 -11.98 5.75 -0.97
CA TYR A 206 -11.13 6.87 -1.39
C TYR A 206 -11.42 7.30 -2.84
N HIS A 207 -11.57 6.36 -3.78
CA HIS A 207 -11.82 6.69 -5.19
C HIS A 207 -13.12 7.47 -5.41
N VAL A 208 -14.10 7.34 -4.51
CA VAL A 208 -15.34 8.13 -4.54
C VAL A 208 -15.06 9.60 -4.24
N ILE A 209 -14.13 9.88 -3.33
CA ILE A 209 -13.77 11.23 -2.87
C ILE A 209 -12.45 11.75 -3.46
N GLU A 210 -11.81 11.02 -4.36
CA GLU A 210 -10.45 11.31 -4.85
C GLU A 210 -10.33 12.75 -5.37
N ASN A 211 -11.30 13.22 -6.17
CA ASN A 211 -11.29 14.57 -6.72
C ASN A 211 -11.39 15.69 -5.66
N MET A 212 -11.75 15.37 -4.42
CA MET A 212 -11.76 16.33 -3.31
C MET A 212 -10.39 16.49 -2.65
N VAL A 213 -9.54 15.48 -2.75
CA VAL A 213 -8.30 15.38 -1.95
C VAL A 213 -7.04 15.19 -2.78
N ASN A 214 -7.18 14.89 -4.07
CA ASN A 214 -6.07 14.79 -4.99
C ASN A 214 -5.55 16.20 -5.36
N PRO A 215 -4.31 16.56 -4.99
CA PRO A 215 -3.75 17.88 -5.28
C PRO A 215 -3.56 18.16 -6.78
N GLU A 216 -3.55 17.13 -7.63
CA GLU A 216 -3.48 17.29 -9.10
C GLU A 216 -4.83 17.66 -9.73
N TYR A 217 -5.93 17.58 -8.98
CA TYR A 217 -7.24 17.97 -9.46
C TYR A 217 -7.46 19.47 -9.31
N GLU A 218 -7.42 20.21 -10.42
CA GLU A 218 -7.62 21.67 -10.47
C GLU A 218 -9.09 22.10 -10.68
N GLY A 219 -10.03 21.16 -10.64
CA GLY A 219 -11.44 21.44 -10.91
C GLY A 219 -12.24 21.87 -9.67
N TYR A 220 -13.48 22.30 -9.92
CA TYR A 220 -14.46 22.49 -8.84
C TYR A 220 -14.86 21.13 -8.26
N SER A 221 -14.85 21.00 -6.93
CA SER A 221 -15.37 19.80 -6.27
C SER A 221 -16.08 20.18 -4.96
N ARG A 222 -17.27 19.59 -4.74
CA ARG A 222 -18.02 19.69 -3.47
C ARG A 222 -18.56 18.33 -3.05
N LEU A 223 -18.46 18.04 -1.76
CA LEU A 223 -18.91 16.78 -1.18
C LEU A 223 -20.25 16.97 -0.45
N TYR A 224 -21.19 16.12 -0.82
CA TYR A 224 -22.49 16.02 -0.18
C TYR A 224 -22.80 14.55 0.15
N VAL A 225 -23.71 14.36 1.09
CA VAL A 225 -24.36 13.07 1.32
C VAL A 225 -25.86 13.25 1.27
N THR A 226 -26.57 12.18 0.91
CA THR A 226 -28.04 12.11 0.97
C THR A 226 -28.43 10.88 1.77
N LEU A 227 -29.43 11.02 2.64
CA LEU A 227 -29.89 9.91 3.48
C LEU A 227 -30.76 8.96 2.66
N ALA A 228 -30.73 7.68 2.99
CA ALA A 228 -31.57 6.70 2.29
C ALA A 228 -33.08 7.05 2.38
N ASP A 229 -33.54 7.65 3.49
CA ASP A 229 -34.94 8.03 3.68
C ASP A 229 -35.34 9.34 2.98
N ASP A 230 -34.37 10.22 2.68
CA ASP A 230 -34.57 11.49 1.98
C ASP A 230 -33.39 11.79 1.05
N SER A 231 -33.55 11.39 -0.21
CA SER A 231 -32.57 11.62 -1.26
C SER A 231 -32.66 12.97 -1.95
N THR A 232 -33.68 13.76 -1.61
CA THR A 232 -33.86 15.10 -2.17
C THR A 232 -32.99 16.13 -1.45
N GLN A 233 -32.70 15.89 -0.17
CA GLN A 233 -31.86 16.77 0.64
C GLN A 233 -30.38 16.40 0.54
N ARG A 234 -29.59 17.30 -0.04
CA ARG A 234 -28.13 17.21 -0.07
C ARG A 234 -27.54 17.86 1.17
N ILE A 235 -26.85 17.07 1.97
CA ILE A 235 -26.25 17.49 3.23
C ILE A 235 -24.75 17.69 2.98
N PRO A 236 -24.19 18.88 3.27
CA PRO A 236 -22.74 19.10 3.15
C PRO A 236 -21.95 18.12 4.01
N ALA A 237 -20.82 17.67 3.48
CA ALA A 237 -19.90 16.81 4.19
C ALA A 237 -18.44 17.20 3.89
N ARG A 238 -17.52 16.77 4.75
CA ARG A 238 -16.08 17.01 4.62
C ARG A 238 -15.30 15.72 4.79
N VAL A 239 -14.22 15.57 4.02
CA VAL A 239 -13.26 14.48 4.23
C VAL A 239 -12.45 14.79 5.48
N ILE A 240 -12.30 13.80 6.36
CA ILE A 240 -11.52 13.89 7.59
C ILE A 240 -10.14 13.31 7.37
N GLY A 241 -10.08 12.06 6.95
CA GLY A 241 -8.85 11.32 6.67
C GLY A 241 -9.12 10.27 5.61
N TYR A 242 -8.06 9.79 4.96
CA TYR A 242 -8.19 8.79 3.89
C TYR A 242 -6.92 7.96 3.72
N ASP A 243 -7.10 6.81 3.11
CA ASP A 243 -6.08 5.85 2.73
C ASP A 243 -6.26 5.47 1.27
N LYS A 244 -5.30 5.89 0.42
CA LYS A 244 -5.33 5.61 -1.02
C LYS A 244 -5.05 4.14 -1.33
N MET A 245 -4.21 3.48 -0.54
CA MET A 245 -3.75 2.11 -0.80
C MET A 245 -4.83 1.09 -0.44
N LEU A 246 -5.56 1.34 0.65
CA LEU A 246 -6.67 0.50 1.10
C LEU A 246 -8.03 0.95 0.54
N ASP A 247 -8.04 2.05 -0.20
CA ASP A 247 -9.24 2.66 -0.78
C ASP A 247 -10.34 2.98 0.25
N LEU A 248 -9.97 3.59 1.38
CA LEU A 248 -10.87 3.93 2.48
C LEU A 248 -10.82 5.41 2.80
N ALA A 249 -11.97 6.00 3.14
CA ALA A 249 -12.07 7.39 3.56
C ALA A 249 -13.07 7.55 4.70
N LEU A 250 -12.72 8.42 5.66
CA LEU A 250 -13.59 8.88 6.73
C LEU A 250 -14.14 10.25 6.36
N VAL A 251 -15.46 10.37 6.37
CA VAL A 251 -16.19 11.59 6.03
C VAL A 251 -17.04 12.02 7.23
N LYS A 252 -17.20 13.32 7.44
CA LYS A 252 -18.03 13.90 8.49
C LYS A 252 -19.14 14.74 7.88
N THR A 253 -20.33 14.61 8.42
CA THR A 253 -21.47 15.48 8.16
C THR A 253 -22.11 15.96 9.47
N GLU A 254 -22.78 17.11 9.44
CA GLU A 254 -23.37 17.77 10.63
C GLU A 254 -24.84 17.36 10.82
N ILE A 255 -25.08 16.05 10.94
CA ILE A 255 -26.40 15.48 11.24
C ILE A 255 -26.31 14.41 12.32
N THR A 256 -27.44 14.12 12.97
CA THR A 256 -27.59 12.92 13.80
C THR A 256 -27.97 11.74 12.90
N PRO A 257 -27.16 10.67 12.82
CA PRO A 257 -27.48 9.51 12.01
C PRO A 257 -28.74 8.81 12.49
N PRO A 258 -29.63 8.36 11.57
CA PRO A 258 -30.79 7.56 11.95
C PRO A 258 -30.41 6.15 12.43
N TYR A 259 -29.24 5.65 12.03
CA TYR A 259 -28.67 4.38 12.46
C TYR A 259 -27.14 4.46 12.38
N VAL A 260 -26.45 3.77 13.29
CA VAL A 260 -24.99 3.67 13.35
C VAL A 260 -24.60 2.21 13.37
N PHE A 261 -23.73 1.81 12.45
CA PHE A 261 -23.25 0.44 12.35
C PHE A 261 -22.19 0.11 13.39
N THR A 262 -22.25 -1.13 13.88
CA THR A 262 -21.16 -1.73 14.66
C THR A 262 -20.22 -2.46 13.70
N LEU A 263 -18.92 -2.24 13.85
CA LEU A 263 -17.91 -2.99 13.10
C LEU A 263 -17.75 -4.39 13.72
N GLY A 264 -17.89 -5.43 12.89
CA GLY A 264 -17.71 -6.82 13.27
C GLY A 264 -16.26 -7.31 13.10
N SER A 265 -16.10 -8.52 12.57
CA SER A 265 -14.82 -9.11 12.22
C SER A 265 -14.89 -9.94 10.95
N SER A 266 -14.06 -9.58 9.97
CA SER A 266 -13.90 -10.38 8.75
C SER A 266 -13.00 -11.59 8.94
N GLY A 267 -12.33 -11.72 10.09
CA GLY A 267 -11.49 -12.87 10.39
C GLY A 267 -12.28 -14.16 10.62
N ASP A 268 -13.58 -14.03 10.95
CA ASP A 268 -14.49 -15.15 11.18
C ASP A 268 -15.30 -15.52 9.92
N LEU A 269 -15.05 -14.85 8.78
CA LEU A 269 -15.76 -15.13 7.54
C LEU A 269 -15.15 -16.32 6.80
N ASP A 270 -15.98 -17.30 6.48
CA ASP A 270 -15.64 -18.45 5.65
C ASP A 270 -16.37 -18.43 4.29
N VAL A 271 -15.80 -19.15 3.33
CA VAL A 271 -16.45 -19.35 2.02
C VAL A 271 -17.81 -20.01 2.22
N GLY A 272 -18.85 -19.39 1.68
CA GLY A 272 -20.25 -19.82 1.85
C GLY A 272 -21.04 -18.99 2.87
N ASP A 273 -20.38 -18.18 3.69
CA ASP A 273 -21.07 -17.35 4.69
C ASP A 273 -22.00 -16.34 4.03
N LYS A 274 -23.23 -16.26 4.58
CA LYS A 274 -24.27 -15.38 4.06
C LYS A 274 -23.97 -13.93 4.42
N ILE A 275 -23.97 -13.08 3.41
CA ILE A 275 -23.77 -11.64 3.56
C ILE A 275 -24.87 -10.82 2.89
N TYR A 276 -24.98 -9.57 3.31
CA TYR A 276 -25.84 -8.57 2.69
C TYR A 276 -25.02 -7.32 2.35
N ALA A 277 -25.08 -6.87 1.11
CA ALA A 277 -24.50 -5.61 0.68
C ALA A 277 -25.59 -4.55 0.63
N ILE A 278 -25.31 -3.38 1.18
CA ILE A 278 -26.24 -2.23 1.16
C ILE A 278 -25.59 -1.08 0.40
N GLY A 279 -26.34 -0.45 -0.49
CA GLY A 279 -25.86 0.70 -1.24
C GLY A 279 -26.97 1.45 -1.97
N SER A 280 -26.56 2.48 -2.68
CA SER A 280 -27.44 3.33 -3.49
C SER A 280 -27.00 3.33 -4.96
N PRO A 281 -27.33 2.28 -5.73
CA PRO A 281 -26.92 2.17 -7.12
C PRO A 281 -27.61 3.24 -7.96
N ILE A 282 -26.83 4.06 -8.67
CA ILE A 282 -27.33 5.06 -9.63
C ILE A 282 -28.31 6.09 -9.02
N GLY A 283 -28.31 6.27 -7.68
CA GLY A 283 -29.28 7.13 -6.98
C GLY A 283 -30.70 6.55 -6.91
N LEU A 284 -30.86 5.24 -7.18
CA LEU A 284 -32.02 4.46 -6.74
C LEU A 284 -31.78 4.13 -5.27
N ASP A 285 -32.33 4.97 -4.39
CA ASP A 285 -32.12 4.83 -2.96
C ASP A 285 -32.63 3.46 -2.47
N LYS A 286 -31.98 2.93 -1.42
CA LYS A 286 -32.43 1.75 -0.65
C LYS A 286 -32.22 0.39 -1.33
N THR A 287 -31.07 0.14 -1.92
CA THR A 287 -30.77 -1.21 -2.45
C THR A 287 -30.07 -2.06 -1.40
N LEU A 288 -30.64 -3.25 -1.18
CA LEU A 288 -30.07 -4.31 -0.36
C LEU A 288 -30.01 -5.57 -1.22
N THR A 289 -28.81 -6.11 -1.38
CA THR A 289 -28.57 -7.36 -2.10
C THR A 289 -28.01 -8.39 -1.15
N SER A 290 -28.32 -9.66 -1.37
CA SER A 290 -27.80 -10.77 -0.58
C SER A 290 -26.90 -11.63 -1.44
N GLY A 291 -25.86 -12.19 -0.83
CA GLY A 291 -24.92 -13.10 -1.48
C GLY A 291 -24.21 -13.95 -0.44
N ILE A 292 -23.06 -14.48 -0.81
CA ILE A 292 -22.13 -15.21 0.04
C ILE A 292 -20.70 -14.69 -0.14
N ILE A 293 -19.83 -15.06 0.78
CA ILE A 293 -18.38 -15.02 0.55
C ILE A 293 -18.00 -16.13 -0.43
N SER A 294 -17.43 -15.75 -1.56
CA SER A 294 -16.98 -16.67 -2.62
C SER A 294 -15.50 -17.04 -2.48
N ALA A 295 -14.70 -16.15 -1.89
CA ALA A 295 -13.28 -16.37 -1.53
C ALA A 295 -12.84 -15.29 -0.53
N THR A 296 -11.89 -15.60 0.34
CA THR A 296 -11.38 -14.67 1.37
C THR A 296 -10.09 -13.96 0.96
N GLU A 297 -9.34 -14.53 0.02
CA GLU A 297 -7.98 -14.08 -0.32
C GLU A 297 -7.83 -13.79 -1.82
N ARG A 298 -8.13 -12.54 -2.22
CA ARG A 298 -7.88 -12.07 -3.60
C ARG A 298 -6.88 -10.90 -3.62
N PRO A 299 -5.70 -11.06 -4.24
CA PRO A 299 -4.68 -10.01 -4.28
C PRO A 299 -5.04 -8.92 -5.29
N MET A 300 -6.00 -8.06 -4.94
CA MET A 300 -6.48 -6.98 -5.82
C MET A 300 -5.98 -5.59 -5.41
N LEU A 301 -5.62 -5.40 -4.14
CA LEU A 301 -4.96 -4.18 -3.68
C LEU A 301 -3.45 -4.35 -3.74
N ALA A 302 -2.73 -3.22 -3.69
CA ALA A 302 -1.29 -3.19 -3.87
C ALA A 302 -0.53 -4.10 -2.88
N THR A 303 -1.01 -4.23 -1.64
CA THR A 303 -0.32 -4.96 -0.57
C THR A 303 -1.23 -5.92 0.19
N THR A 304 -2.54 -5.94 -0.10
CA THR A 304 -3.53 -6.66 0.71
C THR A 304 -4.55 -7.41 -0.13
N ASN A 305 -5.16 -8.41 0.50
CA ASN A 305 -6.19 -9.22 -0.10
C ASN A 305 -7.60 -8.67 0.18
N VAL A 306 -8.49 -8.80 -0.80
CA VAL A 306 -9.90 -8.45 -0.68
C VAL A 306 -10.76 -9.72 -0.64
N LEU A 307 -11.95 -9.60 -0.06
CA LEU A 307 -12.98 -10.64 -0.11
C LEU A 307 -13.59 -10.66 -1.51
N GLN A 308 -13.82 -11.85 -2.06
CA GLN A 308 -14.67 -12.05 -3.22
C GLN A 308 -16.09 -12.38 -2.75
N ILE A 309 -17.08 -11.76 -3.39
CA ILE A 309 -18.49 -11.92 -3.07
C ILE A 309 -19.31 -12.09 -4.35
N ASP A 310 -20.44 -12.79 -4.26
CA ASP A 310 -21.39 -12.95 -5.37
C ASP A 310 -22.63 -12.05 -5.27
N ALA A 311 -22.77 -11.30 -4.17
CA ALA A 311 -23.86 -10.36 -3.99
C ALA A 311 -23.86 -9.36 -5.16
N ALA A 312 -25.05 -9.06 -5.72
CA ALA A 312 -25.14 -8.15 -6.85
C ALA A 312 -24.66 -6.74 -6.45
N ILE A 313 -23.55 -6.29 -7.06
CA ILE A 313 -22.97 -4.97 -6.89
C ILE A 313 -23.05 -4.23 -8.23
N ASN A 314 -23.56 -3.00 -8.20
CA ASN A 314 -23.61 -2.10 -9.36
C ASN A 314 -22.87 -0.79 -9.05
N SER A 315 -22.60 0.01 -10.08
CA SER A 315 -22.04 1.36 -9.92
C SER A 315 -22.89 2.18 -8.95
N GLY A 316 -22.26 2.68 -7.89
CA GLY A 316 -22.90 3.43 -6.80
C GLY A 316 -22.91 2.70 -5.46
N ASN A 317 -22.72 1.37 -5.42
CA ASN A 317 -22.61 0.62 -4.16
C ASN A 317 -21.21 0.71 -3.50
N SER A 318 -20.17 1.13 -4.24
CA SER A 318 -18.81 1.31 -3.71
C SER A 318 -18.79 2.22 -2.49
N GLY A 319 -18.22 1.74 -1.39
CA GLY A 319 -18.15 2.38 -0.09
C GLY A 319 -19.29 2.01 0.85
N GLY A 320 -20.31 1.29 0.36
CA GLY A 320 -21.39 0.74 1.17
C GLY A 320 -20.95 -0.44 2.05
N PRO A 321 -21.69 -0.73 3.14
CA PRO A 321 -21.32 -1.81 4.05
C PRO A 321 -21.73 -3.17 3.51
N ILE A 322 -20.90 -4.17 3.81
CA ILE A 322 -21.28 -5.58 3.81
C ILE A 322 -21.53 -5.99 5.25
N ILE A 323 -22.69 -6.55 5.52
CA ILE A 323 -23.11 -6.96 6.86
C ILE A 323 -23.41 -8.45 6.95
N ALA A 324 -23.14 -9.03 8.11
CA ALA A 324 -23.59 -10.35 8.49
C ALA A 324 -25.08 -10.34 8.88
N THR A 325 -25.64 -11.52 9.17
CA THR A 325 -27.04 -11.68 9.57
C THR A 325 -27.42 -10.94 10.86
N ASP A 326 -26.44 -10.65 11.73
CA ASP A 326 -26.61 -9.90 12.96
C ASP A 326 -26.54 -8.36 12.78
N GLY A 327 -26.26 -7.90 11.55
CA GLY A 327 -26.14 -6.48 11.21
C GLY A 327 -24.79 -5.83 11.47
N THR A 328 -23.79 -6.61 11.91
CA THR A 328 -22.42 -6.12 12.06
C THR A 328 -21.72 -6.01 10.71
N VAL A 329 -20.90 -4.97 10.53
CA VAL A 329 -20.17 -4.72 9.28
C VAL A 329 -18.96 -5.64 9.21
N GLN A 330 -18.89 -6.43 8.15
CA GLN A 330 -17.81 -7.38 7.87
C GLN A 330 -16.91 -6.95 6.72
N GLY A 331 -17.39 -6.06 5.86
CA GLY A 331 -16.57 -5.50 4.78
C GLY A 331 -17.15 -4.21 4.21
N ILE A 332 -16.41 -3.62 3.29
CA ILE A 332 -16.78 -2.41 2.56
C ILE A 332 -16.77 -2.76 1.08
N VAL A 333 -17.87 -2.55 0.38
CA VAL A 333 -17.95 -2.80 -1.07
C VAL A 333 -16.88 -1.96 -1.78
N PHE A 334 -16.02 -2.61 -2.56
CA PHE A 334 -14.90 -1.98 -3.23
C PHE A 334 -15.19 -1.77 -4.71
N ALA A 335 -15.26 -2.86 -5.46
CA ALA A 335 -15.45 -2.85 -6.91
C ALA A 335 -16.17 -4.12 -7.39
N GLY A 336 -16.83 -4.01 -8.54
CA GLY A 336 -17.34 -5.15 -9.31
C GLY A 336 -16.71 -5.17 -10.70
N MET A 337 -16.49 -6.36 -11.26
CA MET A 337 -16.08 -6.47 -12.66
C MET A 337 -17.31 -6.38 -13.56
N LEU A 338 -17.50 -5.24 -14.24
CA LEU A 338 -18.68 -4.98 -15.09
C LEU A 338 -18.89 -6.02 -16.19
N ASP A 339 -17.83 -6.68 -16.64
CA ASP A 339 -17.87 -7.69 -17.70
C ASP A 339 -18.16 -9.11 -17.16
N PHE A 340 -18.18 -9.31 -15.83
CA PHE A 340 -18.36 -10.61 -15.20
C PHE A 340 -19.42 -10.56 -14.08
N GLU A 341 -20.61 -11.08 -14.37
CA GLU A 341 -21.68 -11.18 -13.39
C GLU A 341 -21.27 -12.06 -12.19
N GLY A 342 -21.59 -11.62 -10.97
CA GLY A 342 -21.30 -12.35 -9.74
C GLY A 342 -19.84 -12.34 -9.29
N LEU A 343 -18.97 -11.55 -9.95
CA LEU A 343 -17.57 -11.37 -9.55
C LEU A 343 -17.37 -9.97 -8.95
N ASN A 344 -17.63 -9.86 -7.64
CA ASN A 344 -17.56 -8.62 -6.89
C ASN A 344 -16.56 -8.74 -5.73
N PHE A 345 -16.07 -7.59 -5.25
CA PHE A 345 -15.01 -7.54 -4.26
C PHE A 345 -15.31 -6.56 -3.12
N ALA A 346 -14.77 -6.87 -1.95
CA ALA A 346 -14.94 -6.06 -0.76
C ALA A 346 -13.67 -5.99 0.09
N ILE A 347 -13.41 -4.80 0.63
CA ILE A 347 -12.34 -4.57 1.59
C ILE A 347 -12.76 -5.18 2.93
N PRO A 348 -11.97 -6.10 3.53
CA PRO A 348 -12.23 -6.64 4.86
C PRO A 348 -12.35 -5.52 5.92
N VAL A 349 -13.32 -5.62 6.83
CA VAL A 349 -13.49 -4.63 7.91
C VAL A 349 -12.26 -4.54 8.82
N GLU A 350 -11.42 -5.58 8.87
CA GLU A 350 -10.20 -5.52 9.68
C GLU A 350 -9.23 -4.45 9.21
N PHE A 351 -9.12 -4.19 7.89
CA PHE A 351 -8.27 -3.11 7.41
C PHE A 351 -8.80 -1.74 7.84
N LEU A 352 -10.12 -1.55 7.81
CA LEU A 352 -10.74 -0.34 8.35
C LEU A 352 -10.42 -0.18 9.85
N LYS A 353 -10.63 -1.23 10.66
CA LYS A 353 -10.37 -1.19 12.11
C LYS A 353 -8.92 -0.83 12.42
N LYS A 354 -7.96 -1.38 11.67
CA LYS A 354 -6.52 -1.10 11.83
C LYS A 354 -6.16 0.37 11.63
N ILE A 355 -6.80 1.04 10.67
CA ILE A 355 -6.45 2.42 10.31
C ILE A 355 -7.39 3.46 10.90
N LEU A 356 -8.51 3.05 11.50
CA LEU A 356 -9.57 3.94 11.96
C LEU A 356 -9.09 5.03 12.93
N PRO A 357 -8.25 4.74 13.96
CA PRO A 357 -7.75 5.78 14.85
C PRO A 357 -6.99 6.88 14.11
N ARG A 358 -6.23 6.53 13.06
CA ARG A 358 -5.48 7.47 12.22
C ARG A 358 -6.40 8.28 11.31
N LEU A 359 -7.44 7.64 10.75
CA LEU A 359 -8.45 8.34 9.96
C LEU A 359 -9.13 9.45 10.77
N TYR A 360 -9.50 9.18 12.03
CA TYR A 360 -10.10 10.19 12.89
C TYR A 360 -9.14 11.31 13.32
N ALA A 361 -7.84 11.03 13.41
CA ALA A 361 -6.81 12.05 13.63
C ALA A 361 -6.66 13.02 12.45
N GLY A 362 -7.31 12.74 11.31
CA GLY A 362 -7.28 13.59 10.12
C GLY A 362 -6.12 13.29 9.17
N ASP A 363 -5.49 12.12 9.31
CA ASP A 363 -4.32 11.77 8.51
C ASP A 363 -4.69 11.42 7.06
N LYS A 364 -3.85 11.88 6.13
CA LYS A 364 -3.58 11.14 4.89
C LYS A 364 -2.70 9.96 5.26
N ILE A 365 -3.26 8.77 5.29
CA ILE A 365 -2.52 7.57 5.71
C ILE A 365 -1.49 7.22 4.65
N SER A 366 -0.23 7.26 5.06
CA SER A 366 0.90 6.69 4.36
C SER A 366 1.29 5.36 5.01
N HIS A 367 1.66 4.39 4.17
CA HIS A 367 2.09 3.05 4.56
C HIS A 367 3.60 2.92 4.64
N CYS A 368 4.07 1.91 5.37
CA CYS A 368 5.49 1.65 5.53
C CYS A 368 6.15 1.14 4.26
N TRP A 369 7.43 1.48 4.13
CA TRP A 369 8.29 1.08 3.04
C TRP A 369 9.75 1.02 3.46
N ILE A 370 10.42 -0.11 3.24
CA ILE A 370 11.84 -0.28 3.50
C ILE A 370 12.67 -0.30 2.22
N GLY A 371 12.03 -0.36 1.05
CA GLY A 371 12.70 -0.32 -0.26
C GLY A 371 13.28 -1.65 -0.69
N ALA A 372 12.57 -2.73 -0.41
CA ALA A 372 12.90 -4.09 -0.80
C ALA A 372 11.83 -4.67 -1.73
N TYR A 373 12.19 -5.78 -2.37
CA TYR A 373 11.28 -6.61 -3.13
C TYR A 373 11.58 -8.08 -2.85
N GLY A 374 10.55 -8.89 -2.64
CA GLY A 374 10.70 -10.28 -2.23
C GLY A 374 9.48 -11.14 -2.54
N LYS A 375 9.52 -12.38 -2.06
CA LYS A 375 8.42 -13.34 -2.22
C LYS A 375 8.34 -14.26 -1.02
N THR A 376 7.19 -14.89 -0.81
CA THR A 376 7.07 -16.02 0.11
C THR A 376 8.02 -17.14 -0.32
N LYS A 377 8.87 -17.60 0.60
CA LYS A 377 9.72 -18.77 0.36
C LYS A 377 8.95 -20.04 0.71
N LYS A 378 8.59 -20.81 -0.31
CA LYS A 378 8.08 -22.18 -0.14
C LYS A 378 9.28 -23.11 0.01
N ASP A 379 9.42 -23.75 1.17
CA ASP A 379 10.41 -24.80 1.42
C ASP A 379 9.66 -26.12 1.58
N ASP A 380 9.97 -27.12 0.74
CA ASP A 380 9.29 -28.42 0.73
C ASP A 380 9.45 -29.19 2.06
N TYR A 381 10.50 -28.88 2.84
CA TYR A 381 10.74 -29.51 4.14
C TYR A 381 10.07 -28.81 5.31
N TYR A 382 9.74 -27.52 5.18
CA TYR A 382 9.27 -26.68 6.30
C TYR A 382 7.96 -25.93 6.06
N GLN A 383 7.37 -25.97 4.85
CA GLN A 383 6.18 -25.21 4.42
C GLN A 383 6.09 -23.76 4.96
N ASN A 384 6.29 -22.77 4.07
CA ASN A 384 6.28 -21.31 4.34
C ASN A 384 7.36 -20.82 5.31
N ALA A 385 8.61 -20.75 4.81
CA ALA A 385 9.78 -20.42 5.60
C ALA A 385 10.04 -18.90 5.79
N GLY A 386 9.05 -18.04 5.53
CA GLY A 386 9.18 -16.58 5.60
C GLY A 386 9.29 -15.91 4.22
N ILE A 387 9.88 -14.72 4.17
CA ILE A 387 9.93 -13.86 2.98
C ILE A 387 11.37 -13.77 2.47
N GLU A 388 11.62 -14.36 1.30
CA GLU A 388 12.92 -14.26 0.64
C GLU A 388 13.09 -12.87 0.02
N VAL A 389 14.11 -12.14 0.47
CA VAL A 389 14.49 -10.84 -0.10
C VAL A 389 15.18 -11.08 -1.44
N LEU A 390 14.58 -10.65 -2.53
CA LEU A 390 15.13 -10.84 -3.89
C LEU A 390 15.90 -9.62 -4.37
N TYR A 391 15.46 -8.43 -3.96
CA TYR A 391 16.02 -7.16 -4.41
C TYR A 391 15.96 -6.10 -3.32
N LEU A 392 16.95 -5.22 -3.31
CA LEU A 392 17.08 -4.09 -2.41
C LEU A 392 17.37 -2.85 -3.23
N MET A 393 16.51 -1.85 -3.13
CA MET A 393 16.65 -0.62 -3.90
C MET A 393 17.89 0.15 -3.44
N PRO A 394 18.74 0.66 -4.37
CA PRO A 394 19.86 1.51 -4.03
C PRO A 394 19.46 2.70 -3.14
N GLY A 395 20.20 2.89 -2.04
CA GLY A 395 19.95 3.96 -1.07
C GLY A 395 18.73 3.75 -0.16
N SER A 396 17.99 2.64 -0.29
CA SER A 396 16.85 2.30 0.56
C SER A 396 17.21 2.07 2.03
N PRO A 397 16.25 2.22 2.96
CA PRO A 397 16.45 1.85 4.34
C PRO A 397 16.90 0.41 4.58
N ALA A 398 16.31 -0.55 3.86
CA ALA A 398 16.64 -1.97 3.99
C ALA A 398 18.11 -2.23 3.65
N LEU A 399 18.58 -1.69 2.51
CA LEU A 399 19.99 -1.81 2.11
C LEU A 399 20.91 -1.12 3.13
N ARG A 400 20.50 0.03 3.67
CA ARG A 400 21.30 0.77 4.66
C ARG A 400 21.40 0.06 6.01
N ALA A 401 20.37 -0.67 6.40
CA ALA A 401 20.38 -1.50 7.60
C ALA A 401 21.22 -2.78 7.46
N GLY A 402 21.82 -3.00 6.28
CA GLY A 402 22.68 -4.15 6.01
C GLY A 402 21.93 -5.42 5.63
N LEU A 403 20.61 -5.34 5.38
CA LEU A 403 19.82 -6.46 4.84
C LEU A 403 20.39 -6.86 3.47
N LYS A 404 20.34 -8.15 3.13
CA LYS A 404 20.92 -8.68 1.89
C LYS A 404 19.93 -9.51 1.09
N ALA A 405 20.09 -9.48 -0.24
CA ALA A 405 19.36 -10.37 -1.12
C ALA A 405 19.71 -11.85 -0.82
N GLY A 406 18.69 -12.68 -0.71
CA GLY A 406 18.76 -14.09 -0.32
C GLY A 406 18.62 -14.36 1.18
N GLU A 407 18.55 -13.32 2.02
CA GLU A 407 18.09 -13.47 3.41
C GLU A 407 16.58 -13.69 3.44
N ILE A 408 16.12 -14.41 4.44
CA ILE A 408 14.72 -14.78 4.62
C ILE A 408 14.21 -14.10 5.89
N ILE A 409 13.26 -13.19 5.74
CA ILE A 409 12.60 -12.52 6.86
C ILE A 409 11.63 -13.50 7.51
N THR A 410 11.70 -13.61 8.84
CA THR A 410 10.92 -14.56 9.64
C THR A 410 10.09 -13.91 10.74
N ALA A 411 10.43 -12.68 11.14
CA ALA A 411 9.63 -11.89 12.07
C ALA A 411 9.84 -10.38 11.87
N ILE A 412 8.81 -9.59 12.23
CA ILE A 412 8.87 -8.13 12.35
C ILE A 412 8.47 -7.76 13.79
N ASP A 413 9.32 -7.01 14.50
CA ASP A 413 9.10 -6.62 15.91
C ASP A 413 8.75 -7.82 16.82
N GLY A 414 9.30 -8.99 16.51
CA GLY A 414 9.05 -10.24 17.24
C GLY A 414 7.78 -10.99 16.84
N ILE A 415 6.96 -10.44 15.94
CA ILE A 415 5.78 -11.11 15.38
C ILE A 415 6.24 -11.98 14.20
N SER A 416 6.02 -13.29 14.29
CA SER A 416 6.43 -14.23 13.25
C SER A 416 5.62 -14.02 11.98
N VAL A 417 6.29 -14.08 10.84
CA VAL A 417 5.70 -13.96 9.50
C VAL A 417 6.25 -15.07 8.62
N SER A 418 5.34 -15.87 8.08
CA SER A 418 5.63 -17.05 7.26
C SER A 418 5.37 -16.80 5.79
N THR A 419 4.47 -15.84 5.49
CA THR A 419 4.09 -15.45 4.13
C THR A 419 4.27 -13.96 3.89
N LEU A 420 4.41 -13.59 2.62
CA LEU A 420 4.43 -12.19 2.18
C LEU A 420 3.15 -11.45 2.57
N GLU A 421 2.00 -12.13 2.58
CA GLU A 421 0.72 -11.54 2.98
C GLU A 421 0.70 -11.19 4.46
N GLU A 422 1.11 -12.12 5.33
CA GLU A 422 1.27 -11.86 6.77
C GLU A 422 2.23 -10.69 7.00
N TYR A 423 3.36 -10.67 6.28
CA TYR A 423 4.32 -9.59 6.35
C TYR A 423 3.72 -8.22 5.94
N GLN A 424 2.98 -8.16 4.84
CA GLN A 424 2.32 -6.92 4.42
C GLN A 424 1.24 -6.49 5.41
N ASN A 425 0.47 -7.44 5.93
CA ASN A 425 -0.57 -7.20 6.93
C ASN A 425 0.02 -6.63 8.24
N GLU A 426 1.19 -7.13 8.65
CA GLU A 426 1.93 -6.59 9.79
C GLU A 426 2.45 -5.17 9.52
N LEU A 427 2.92 -4.87 8.30
CA LEU A 427 3.34 -3.52 7.93
C LEU A 427 2.21 -2.48 7.99
N LEU A 428 0.94 -2.87 7.86
CA LEU A 428 -0.21 -1.96 8.02
C LEU A 428 -0.30 -1.37 9.45
N HIS A 429 0.18 -2.11 10.45
CA HIS A 429 0.23 -1.65 11.85
C HIS A 429 1.43 -0.74 12.12
N LYS A 430 2.37 -0.65 11.19
CA LYS A 430 3.60 0.12 11.35
C LYS A 430 3.41 1.51 10.74
N PHE A 431 4.13 2.47 11.31
CA PHE A 431 4.11 3.85 10.85
C PHE A 431 5.33 4.15 9.99
N PRO A 432 5.17 4.93 8.91
CA PRO A 432 6.33 5.53 8.26
C PRO A 432 7.04 6.45 9.26
N ASP A 433 8.32 6.70 8.99
CA ASP A 433 9.23 7.45 9.82
C ASP A 433 9.29 6.91 11.26
N SER A 434 9.46 5.59 11.37
CA SER A 434 9.69 4.85 12.61
C SER A 434 10.80 3.82 12.37
N LEU A 435 11.05 2.94 13.35
CA LEU A 435 11.97 1.82 13.22
C LEU A 435 11.26 0.52 13.51
N ILE A 436 11.62 -0.51 12.75
CA ILE A 436 11.18 -1.89 12.96
C ILE A 436 12.39 -2.80 13.13
N LYS A 437 12.25 -3.84 13.94
CA LYS A 437 13.20 -4.95 14.03
C LYS A 437 12.78 -6.01 13.02
N ILE A 438 13.70 -6.45 12.17
CA ILE A 438 13.49 -7.55 11.23
C ILE A 438 14.41 -8.69 11.65
N ASP A 439 13.82 -9.84 11.98
CA ASP A 439 14.56 -11.07 12.24
C ASP A 439 14.66 -11.88 10.94
N CYS A 440 15.90 -12.17 10.55
CA CYS A 440 16.23 -12.86 9.31
C CYS A 440 17.00 -14.16 9.56
N VAL A 441 16.99 -15.02 8.56
CA VAL A 441 17.91 -16.16 8.43
C VAL A 441 18.67 -16.04 7.12
N ASP A 442 20.00 -16.17 7.15
CA ASP A 442 20.81 -16.17 5.94
C ASP A 442 20.84 -17.54 5.25
N ARG A 443 21.52 -17.63 4.10
CA ARG A 443 21.64 -18.88 3.34
C ARG A 443 22.33 -20.03 4.09
N SER A 444 23.08 -19.73 5.15
CA SER A 444 23.76 -20.73 6.00
C SER A 444 22.90 -21.19 7.19
N GLY A 445 21.72 -20.60 7.39
CA GLY A 445 20.86 -20.85 8.55
C GLY A 445 21.20 -19.97 9.76
N LYS A 446 22.12 -19.00 9.63
CA LYS A 446 22.47 -18.09 10.72
C LYS A 446 21.37 -17.07 10.91
N LYS A 447 20.92 -16.89 12.16
CA LYS A 447 19.98 -15.83 12.55
C LYS A 447 20.68 -14.47 12.55
N ILE A 448 20.05 -13.49 11.92
CA ILE A 448 20.52 -12.10 11.79
C ILE A 448 19.37 -11.18 12.18
N LYS A 449 19.67 -10.03 12.77
CA LYS A 449 18.68 -9.01 13.09
C LYS A 449 19.06 -7.69 12.44
N HIS A 450 18.09 -7.00 11.88
CA HIS A 450 18.26 -5.66 11.32
C HIS A 450 17.28 -4.69 11.98
N ILE A 451 17.78 -3.51 12.36
CA ILE A 451 16.91 -2.38 12.70
C ILE A 451 16.79 -1.52 11.45
N VAL A 452 15.57 -1.43 10.92
CA VAL A 452 15.30 -0.80 9.63
C VAL A 452 14.39 0.41 9.81
N TYR A 453 14.75 1.52 9.18
CA TYR A 453 13.88 2.69 9.10
C TYR A 453 12.75 2.49 8.10
N THR A 454 11.53 2.83 8.50
CA THR A 454 10.37 2.79 7.62
C THR A 454 10.19 4.17 6.97
N GLN A 455 10.08 4.21 5.65
CA GLN A 455 9.71 5.40 4.88
C GLN A 455 8.23 5.32 4.49
N SER A 456 7.68 6.43 4.00
CA SER A 456 6.39 6.41 3.31
C SER A 456 6.51 5.65 2.00
N ARG A 457 5.60 4.71 1.78
CA ARG A 457 5.51 3.93 0.53
C ARG A 457 5.26 4.85 -0.66
N PRO A 458 6.09 4.79 -1.72
CA PRO A 458 5.81 5.50 -2.96
C PRO A 458 4.57 4.89 -3.63
N GLU A 459 3.75 5.72 -4.29
CA GLU A 459 2.55 5.23 -4.99
C GLU A 459 2.87 4.26 -6.13
N LYS A 460 4.06 4.37 -6.71
CA LYS A 460 4.53 3.58 -7.86
C LYS A 460 5.94 3.06 -7.59
N PRO A 461 6.12 2.05 -6.73
CA PRO A 461 7.45 1.56 -6.36
C PRO A 461 8.35 1.19 -7.53
N SER A 462 7.79 0.61 -8.60
CA SER A 462 8.55 0.26 -9.81
C SER A 462 9.22 1.47 -10.46
N ASN A 463 8.59 2.65 -10.37
CA ASN A 463 9.16 3.88 -10.91
C ASN A 463 10.40 4.32 -10.11
N GLU A 464 10.32 4.25 -8.78
CA GLU A 464 11.45 4.53 -7.89
C GLU A 464 12.64 3.59 -8.17
N VAL A 465 12.36 2.30 -8.37
CA VAL A 465 13.38 1.32 -8.76
C VAL A 465 13.98 1.68 -10.12
N TYR A 466 13.15 1.94 -11.13
CA TYR A 466 13.62 2.27 -12.48
C TYR A 466 14.52 3.51 -12.51
N GLN A 467 14.20 4.52 -11.72
CA GLN A 467 14.95 5.77 -11.64
C GLN A 467 16.29 5.63 -10.92
N ARG A 468 16.42 4.68 -9.97
CA ARG A 468 17.58 4.54 -9.08
C ARG A 468 18.55 3.43 -9.45
N ASP A 469 18.17 2.52 -10.34
CA ASP A 469 18.99 1.35 -10.68
C ASP A 469 19.21 1.15 -12.18
N VAL A 470 20.07 0.18 -12.50
CA VAL A 470 20.38 -0.26 -13.85
C VAL A 470 19.46 -1.36 -14.33
N ILE A 471 19.38 -1.51 -15.65
CA ILE A 471 18.49 -2.46 -16.32
C ILE A 471 18.77 -3.90 -15.93
N GLU A 472 20.02 -4.20 -15.61
CA GLU A 472 20.45 -5.49 -15.10
C GLU A 472 19.68 -5.89 -13.83
N ASN A 473 19.41 -4.91 -12.95
CA ASN A 473 18.83 -5.13 -11.64
C ASN A 473 17.32 -4.82 -11.60
N TYR A 474 16.85 -3.71 -12.19
CA TYR A 474 15.43 -3.33 -12.08
C TYR A 474 14.50 -4.26 -12.87
N PHE A 475 15.01 -5.03 -13.83
CA PHE A 475 14.19 -6.04 -14.53
C PHE A 475 13.69 -7.15 -13.60
N LEU A 476 14.38 -7.42 -12.49
CA LEU A 476 13.96 -8.42 -11.51
C LEU A 476 12.68 -7.99 -10.78
N PRO A 477 12.62 -6.84 -10.08
CA PRO A 477 11.38 -6.43 -9.41
C PRO A 477 10.26 -5.99 -10.38
N LEU A 478 10.57 -5.55 -11.61
CA LEU A 478 9.52 -5.18 -12.58
C LEU A 478 8.91 -6.38 -13.30
N PHE A 479 9.73 -7.30 -13.82
CA PHE A 479 9.28 -8.39 -14.68
C PHE A 479 9.59 -9.78 -14.12
N GLY A 480 10.34 -9.87 -13.03
CA GLY A 480 10.73 -11.16 -12.43
C GLY A 480 11.93 -11.83 -13.08
N MET A 481 12.78 -11.11 -13.81
CA MET A 481 14.00 -11.68 -14.37
C MET A 481 15.25 -10.86 -14.05
N GLN A 482 16.27 -11.52 -13.51
CA GLN A 482 17.58 -10.92 -13.30
C GLN A 482 18.40 -11.01 -14.58
N LEU A 483 19.01 -9.90 -14.98
CA LEU A 483 19.81 -9.85 -16.21
C LEU A 483 21.29 -9.66 -15.92
N ARG A 484 22.13 -10.16 -16.82
CA ARG A 484 23.56 -9.93 -16.84
C ARG A 484 24.03 -9.59 -18.24
N THR A 485 24.89 -8.58 -18.33
CA THR A 485 25.39 -8.07 -19.60
C THR A 485 26.19 -9.13 -20.37
N ALA A 486 25.82 -9.33 -21.64
CA ALA A 486 26.40 -10.29 -22.57
C ALA A 486 27.21 -9.64 -23.70
N GLY A 487 27.53 -8.34 -23.56
CA GLY A 487 28.19 -7.52 -24.57
C GLY A 487 27.22 -6.67 -25.39
N GLU A 488 27.74 -6.04 -26.43
CA GLU A 488 26.99 -5.14 -27.32
C GLU A 488 27.11 -5.60 -28.77
N SER A 489 26.04 -5.51 -29.53
CA SER A 489 26.07 -5.79 -30.98
C SER A 489 25.18 -4.79 -31.71
N ILE A 490 25.76 -4.10 -32.71
CA ILE A 490 25.04 -3.12 -33.54
C ILE A 490 24.36 -2.02 -32.68
N GLY A 491 25.10 -1.47 -31.71
CA GLY A 491 24.61 -0.39 -30.83
C GLY A 491 23.53 -0.80 -29.83
N LYS A 492 23.27 -2.11 -29.69
CA LYS A 492 22.26 -2.65 -28.78
C LYS A 492 22.90 -3.60 -27.78
N LYS A 493 22.61 -3.39 -26.50
CA LYS A 493 23.09 -4.24 -25.41
C LYS A 493 22.36 -5.58 -25.41
N ASN A 494 23.14 -6.65 -25.30
CA ASN A 494 22.64 -8.01 -25.14
C ASN A 494 22.77 -8.42 -23.68
N TYR A 495 21.86 -9.26 -23.23
CA TYR A 495 21.81 -9.78 -21.86
C TYR A 495 21.64 -11.29 -21.87
N TYR A 496 22.18 -11.94 -20.85
CA TYR A 496 21.74 -13.26 -20.43
C TYR A 496 20.74 -13.10 -19.29
N VAL A 497 19.70 -13.91 -19.29
CA VAL A 497 18.82 -14.08 -18.13
C VAL A 497 19.55 -14.97 -17.14
N ASP A 498 19.90 -14.45 -15.97
CA ASP A 498 20.61 -15.23 -14.94
C ASP A 498 19.62 -16.01 -14.07
N ASN A 499 18.46 -15.41 -13.75
CA ASN A 499 17.42 -16.04 -12.95
C ASN A 499 16.03 -15.53 -13.37
N VAL A 500 15.00 -16.37 -13.18
CA VAL A 500 13.59 -16.03 -13.37
C VAL A 500 12.82 -16.41 -12.12
N VAL A 501 12.05 -15.47 -11.58
CA VAL A 501 11.18 -15.66 -10.44
C VAL A 501 9.96 -16.46 -10.90
N GLN A 502 9.66 -17.56 -10.24
CA GLN A 502 8.48 -18.38 -10.53
C GLN A 502 7.18 -17.56 -10.39
N ASN A 503 6.22 -17.79 -11.29
CA ASN A 503 4.94 -17.06 -11.38
C ASN A 503 5.09 -15.55 -11.58
N SER A 504 6.23 -15.10 -12.11
CA SER A 504 6.40 -13.72 -12.53
C SER A 504 5.99 -13.53 -13.99
N ILE A 505 5.85 -12.27 -14.43
CA ILE A 505 5.61 -11.91 -15.83
C ILE A 505 6.62 -12.59 -16.78
N ALA A 506 7.89 -12.67 -16.39
CA ALA A 506 8.91 -13.36 -17.18
C ALA A 506 8.66 -14.87 -17.25
N ASP A 507 8.29 -15.52 -16.14
CA ASP A 507 8.00 -16.95 -16.10
C ASP A 507 6.76 -17.31 -16.92
N GLU A 508 5.69 -16.54 -16.77
CA GLU A 508 4.43 -16.70 -17.54
C GLU A 508 4.66 -16.53 -19.05
N ASN A 509 5.59 -15.65 -19.42
CA ASN A 509 6.00 -15.48 -20.81
C ASN A 509 7.08 -16.47 -21.25
N GLY A 510 7.41 -17.48 -20.44
CA GLY A 510 8.28 -18.60 -20.77
C GLY A 510 9.77 -18.24 -20.91
N PHE A 511 10.23 -17.19 -20.23
CA PHE A 511 11.66 -16.91 -20.11
C PHE A 511 12.31 -17.91 -19.15
N SER A 512 13.61 -18.15 -19.30
CA SER A 512 14.36 -19.04 -18.41
C SER A 512 15.81 -18.63 -18.29
N ALA A 513 16.44 -19.06 -17.18
CA ALA A 513 17.86 -18.86 -16.98
C ALA A 513 18.69 -19.42 -18.16
N GLY A 514 19.64 -18.61 -18.63
CA GLY A 514 20.48 -18.89 -19.79
C GLY A 514 19.95 -18.36 -21.12
N ASP A 515 18.70 -17.85 -21.19
CA ASP A 515 18.18 -17.22 -22.41
C ASP A 515 19.02 -15.98 -22.76
N LYS A 516 19.35 -15.83 -24.05
CA LYS A 516 19.98 -14.61 -24.56
C LYS A 516 18.89 -13.68 -25.05
N ILE A 517 18.87 -12.46 -24.51
CA ILE A 517 17.87 -11.45 -24.85
C ILE A 517 18.52 -10.15 -25.30
N GLN A 518 17.78 -9.40 -26.11
CA GLN A 518 18.09 -8.04 -26.50
C GLN A 518 16.83 -7.20 -26.25
N ILE A 519 16.98 -6.15 -25.44
CA ILE A 519 15.87 -5.25 -25.10
C ILE A 519 15.87 -4.12 -26.14
N SER A 520 14.91 -4.13 -27.06
CA SER A 520 14.84 -3.12 -28.12
C SER A 520 14.21 -1.82 -27.64
N LYS A 521 13.25 -1.91 -26.70
CA LYS A 521 12.57 -0.76 -26.13
C LYS A 521 12.13 -1.09 -24.70
N PHE A 522 12.31 -0.14 -23.79
CA PHE A 522 11.72 -0.19 -22.47
C PHE A 522 11.14 1.20 -22.18
N LYS A 523 9.91 1.26 -21.67
CA LYS A 523 9.26 2.52 -21.32
C LYS A 523 8.36 2.34 -20.11
N VAL A 524 8.43 3.30 -19.20
CA VAL A 524 7.49 3.48 -18.09
C VAL A 524 6.43 4.48 -18.53
N TYR A 525 5.16 4.12 -18.32
CA TYR A 525 3.98 4.93 -18.59
C TYR A 525 3.37 5.30 -17.25
N GLU A 526 3.89 6.36 -16.63
CA GLU A 526 3.54 6.73 -15.25
C GLU A 526 2.05 7.08 -15.11
N SER A 527 1.48 7.87 -16.03
CA SER A 527 0.07 8.26 -16.01
C SER A 527 -0.88 7.08 -16.08
N GLU A 528 -0.51 6.06 -16.86
CA GLU A 528 -1.31 4.86 -17.09
C GLU A 528 -0.95 3.70 -16.14
N ASN A 529 -0.01 3.92 -15.23
CA ASN A 529 0.40 2.99 -14.18
C ASN A 529 0.98 1.63 -14.66
N TYR A 530 1.69 1.61 -15.79
CA TYR A 530 2.37 0.39 -16.25
C TYR A 530 3.77 0.64 -16.85
N ALA A 531 4.59 -0.41 -16.93
CA ALA A 531 5.83 -0.44 -17.68
C ALA A 531 5.75 -1.50 -18.78
N MET A 532 6.43 -1.28 -19.89
CA MET A 532 6.47 -2.20 -21.03
C MET A 532 7.89 -2.38 -21.55
N ALA A 533 8.23 -3.63 -21.88
CA ALA A 533 9.47 -3.99 -22.58
C ALA A 533 9.16 -4.70 -23.90
N GLU A 534 9.90 -4.33 -24.95
CA GLU A 534 9.99 -5.08 -26.20
C GLU A 534 11.32 -5.84 -26.22
N ILE A 535 11.25 -7.16 -26.35
CA ILE A 535 12.37 -8.07 -26.15
C ILE A 535 12.48 -9.00 -27.35
N TYR A 536 13.67 -9.03 -27.96
CA TYR A 536 14.09 -10.11 -28.84
C TYR A 536 14.77 -11.18 -27.98
N ALA A 537 14.25 -12.39 -27.99
CA ALA A 537 14.74 -13.48 -27.17
C ALA A 537 15.09 -14.69 -28.04
N LYS A 538 16.27 -15.27 -27.79
CA LYS A 538 16.63 -16.59 -28.31
C LYS A 538 16.40 -17.61 -27.22
N LYS A 539 15.20 -18.22 -27.22
CA LYS A 539 14.74 -19.06 -26.11
C LYS A 539 15.31 -20.46 -26.16
N ARG A 540 16.08 -20.84 -25.14
CA ARG A 540 16.71 -22.17 -25.07
C ARG A 540 15.68 -23.29 -24.94
N LYS A 541 14.66 -23.10 -24.08
CA LYS A 541 13.57 -24.08 -23.87
C LYS A 541 12.65 -24.26 -25.08
N SER A 542 12.65 -23.31 -26.01
CA SER A 542 11.88 -23.38 -27.26
C SER A 542 12.76 -23.80 -28.45
N GLY A 543 13.86 -24.52 -28.23
CA GLY A 543 14.73 -24.97 -29.32
C GLY A 543 15.52 -23.85 -30.00
N TYR A 544 15.84 -22.77 -29.27
CA TYR A 544 16.57 -21.60 -29.78
C TYR A 544 15.83 -20.80 -30.85
N ILE A 545 14.49 -20.85 -30.87
CA ILE A 545 13.68 -19.98 -31.73
C ILE A 545 13.88 -18.52 -31.32
N ASP A 546 14.17 -17.68 -32.31
CA ASP A 546 14.19 -16.24 -32.16
C ASP A 546 12.75 -15.72 -32.16
N ILE A 547 12.37 -15.04 -31.08
CA ILE A 547 11.03 -14.47 -30.92
C ILE A 547 11.11 -13.02 -30.51
N PHE A 548 10.12 -12.26 -30.97
CA PHE A 548 9.87 -10.91 -30.50
C PHE A 548 8.66 -10.94 -29.57
N ILE A 549 8.86 -10.52 -28.32
CA ILE A 549 7.81 -10.50 -27.29
C ILE A 549 7.69 -9.07 -26.75
N ARG A 550 6.45 -8.65 -26.51
CA ARG A 550 6.13 -7.50 -25.68
C ARG A 550 5.60 -7.99 -24.34
N ILE A 551 6.24 -7.58 -23.25
CA ILE A 551 5.75 -7.83 -21.89
C ILE A 551 5.41 -6.50 -21.21
N ALA A 552 4.41 -6.52 -20.35
CA ALA A 552 3.99 -5.38 -19.56
C ALA A 552 3.76 -5.79 -18.11
N THR A 553 3.93 -4.82 -17.20
CA THR A 553 3.76 -5.01 -15.76
C THR A 553 3.16 -3.73 -15.17
N MET A 554 2.40 -3.84 -14.08
CA MET A 554 1.94 -2.67 -13.33
C MET A 554 3.12 -2.04 -12.56
N LEU A 555 3.00 -0.76 -12.19
CA LEU A 555 4.07 -0.08 -11.45
C LEU A 555 4.08 -0.36 -9.94
N ASP A 556 3.17 -1.21 -9.45
CA ASP A 556 3.10 -1.67 -8.06
C ASP A 556 2.76 -3.17 -7.99
N SER A 557 3.13 -3.81 -6.88
CA SER A 557 2.83 -5.21 -6.55
C SER A 557 3.00 -5.46 -5.04
N SER A 558 2.40 -6.54 -4.53
CA SER A 558 2.53 -6.93 -3.12
C SER A 558 3.93 -7.43 -2.75
N SER A 559 4.76 -7.74 -3.74
CA SER A 559 6.16 -8.15 -3.55
C SER A 559 7.07 -7.01 -3.10
N TYR A 560 6.62 -5.76 -3.25
CA TYR A 560 7.34 -4.56 -2.86
C TYR A 560 7.07 -4.22 -1.39
N PHE A 561 8.10 -3.94 -0.58
CA PHE A 561 7.92 -3.55 0.82
C PHE A 561 9.01 -2.67 1.43
#